data_AF-A0A536M9E1-F1
#
_entry.id   AF-A0A536M9E1-F1
#
_cell.length_a   1.000
_cell.length_b   1.000
_cell.length_c   1.000
_cell.angle_alpha   90.00
_cell.angle_beta   90.00
_cell.angle_gamma   90.00
#
_symmetry.space_group_name_H-M   'P 1'
#
loop_
_entity.id
_entity.type
_entity.pdbx_description
1 polymer ?
#
loop_
_entity_poly.entity_id
_entity_poly.type
_entity_poly.pdbx_seq_one_letter_code
_entity_poly.pdbx_strand_id
1 'polypeptide(L)'
;MTRARVSKSAFYEFFESKEHCFREVLEEEGGALIHEVLTEASTGHDHHSRLRLGISRFVRECFSRPDVARLLIVESVGLSEGVEVVRRQLQARFADAVAEEVRHAMTHDAFYADKDPAVFGRAVVGAVSDAVGYFLTHPGVDSESLASSLCVIFAP
;
A
#
# COMPACT_ATOMS: atom_id res chain seq x y z
N MET A 1 12.75 17.94 -14.83
CA MET A 1 13.71 17.88 -15.97
C MET A 1 15.15 18.15 -15.53
N THR A 2 15.45 19.19 -14.74
CA THR A 2 16.82 19.51 -14.31
C THR A 2 17.52 18.39 -13.53
N ARG A 3 16.79 17.66 -12.67
CA ARG A 3 17.32 16.48 -11.94
C ARG A 3 17.60 15.27 -12.83
N ALA A 4 16.77 15.02 -13.85
CA ALA A 4 16.94 13.92 -14.81
C ALA A 4 17.80 14.30 -16.03
N ARG A 5 18.24 15.57 -16.13
CA ARG A 5 19.01 16.15 -17.25
C ARG A 5 18.41 15.90 -18.65
N VAL A 6 17.09 15.75 -18.76
CA VAL A 6 16.38 15.60 -20.04
C VAL A 6 15.82 16.92 -20.54
N SER A 7 15.78 17.10 -21.87
CA SER A 7 15.14 18.26 -22.50
C SER A 7 13.61 18.16 -22.40
N LYS A 8 12.92 19.28 -22.64
CA LYS A 8 11.45 19.31 -22.71
C LYS A 8 10.91 18.43 -23.83
N SER A 9 11.58 18.40 -24.99
CA SER A 9 11.19 17.53 -26.10
C SER A 9 11.32 16.05 -25.73
N ALA A 10 12.46 15.64 -25.13
CA ALA A 10 12.69 14.26 -24.73
C ALA A 10 11.67 13.75 -23.69
N PHE A 11 11.16 14.62 -22.80
CA PHE A 11 10.09 14.23 -21.88
C PHE A 11 8.79 13.88 -22.60
N TYR A 12 8.38 14.69 -23.58
CA TYR A 12 7.13 14.48 -24.31
C TYR A 12 7.21 13.38 -25.37
N GLU A 13 8.41 12.82 -25.62
CA GLU A 13 8.55 11.57 -26.37
C GLU A 13 8.02 10.36 -25.57
N PHE A 14 8.10 10.40 -24.23
CA PHE A 14 7.65 9.31 -23.35
C PHE A 14 6.29 9.58 -22.69
N PHE A 15 5.95 10.85 -22.46
CA PHE A 15 4.74 11.19 -21.72
C PHE A 15 3.93 12.29 -22.39
N GLU A 16 2.64 12.04 -22.60
CA GLU A 16 1.72 13.02 -23.18
C GLU A 16 1.54 14.26 -22.27
N SER A 17 1.66 14.08 -20.95
CA SER A 17 1.54 15.14 -19.97
C SER A 17 2.29 14.79 -18.68
N LYS A 18 2.42 15.78 -17.77
CA LYS A 18 2.92 15.53 -16.41
C LYS A 18 1.98 14.60 -15.63
N GLU A 19 0.68 14.70 -15.86
CA GLU A 19 -0.29 13.80 -15.24
C GLU A 19 -0.13 12.37 -15.76
N HIS A 20 0.08 12.19 -17.07
CA HIS A 20 0.38 10.89 -17.65
C HIS A 20 1.63 10.29 -17.02
N CYS A 21 2.71 11.05 -16.95
CA CYS A 21 3.93 10.65 -16.25
C CYS A 21 3.69 10.26 -14.79
N PHE A 22 2.90 11.04 -14.06
CA PHE A 22 2.56 10.73 -12.66
C PHE A 22 1.78 9.43 -12.54
N ARG A 23 0.77 9.21 -13.40
CA ARG A 23 -0.03 7.98 -13.41
C ARG A 23 0.81 6.74 -13.69
N GLU A 24 1.69 6.81 -14.68
CA GLU A 24 2.60 5.71 -15.03
C GLU A 24 3.50 5.35 -13.84
N VAL A 25 4.14 6.35 -13.21
CA VAL A 25 4.99 6.11 -12.03
C VAL A 25 4.17 5.57 -10.86
N LEU A 26 2.97 6.09 -10.63
CA LEU A 26 2.09 5.63 -9.56
C LEU A 26 1.69 4.16 -9.75
N GLU A 27 1.35 3.78 -10.98
CA GLU A 27 0.97 2.42 -11.33
C GLU A 27 2.15 1.45 -11.23
N GLU A 28 3.33 1.84 -11.73
CA GLU A 28 4.54 1.05 -11.68
C GLU A 28 5.00 0.81 -10.24
N GLU A 29 5.20 1.88 -9.46
CA GLU A 29 5.68 1.79 -8.09
C GLU A 29 4.65 1.12 -7.16
N GLY A 30 3.37 1.44 -7.34
CA GLY A 30 2.29 0.80 -6.60
C GLY A 30 2.16 -0.69 -6.93
N GLY A 31 2.30 -1.06 -8.21
CA GLY A 31 2.29 -2.43 -8.67
C GLY A 31 3.45 -3.26 -8.11
N ALA A 32 4.66 -2.69 -8.11
CA ALA A 32 5.85 -3.31 -7.52
C ALA A 32 5.69 -3.52 -6.02
N LEU A 33 5.21 -2.50 -5.29
CA LEU A 33 4.95 -2.59 -3.85
C LEU A 33 3.93 -3.70 -3.53
N ILE A 34 2.82 -3.77 -4.28
CA ILE A 34 1.83 -4.84 -4.13
C ILE A 34 2.49 -6.22 -4.33
N HIS A 35 3.28 -6.38 -5.38
CA HIS A 35 3.94 -7.65 -5.67
C HIS A 35 4.85 -8.09 -4.53
N GLU A 36 5.69 -7.20 -4.02
CA GLU A 36 6.61 -7.51 -2.92
C GLU A 36 5.88 -7.83 -1.62
N VAL A 37 4.84 -7.06 -1.27
CA VAL A 37 4.04 -7.29 -0.06
C VAL A 37 3.32 -8.63 -0.12
N LEU A 38 2.68 -8.96 -1.24
CA LEU A 38 1.97 -10.24 -1.40
C LEU A 38 2.94 -11.42 -1.45
N THR A 39 4.12 -11.23 -2.05
CA THR A 39 5.17 -12.26 -2.07
C THR A 39 5.63 -12.58 -0.65
N GLU A 40 5.97 -11.56 0.15
CA GLU A 40 6.36 -11.77 1.55
C GLU A 40 5.23 -12.39 2.36
N ALA A 41 4.01 -11.86 2.24
CA ALA A 41 2.84 -12.38 2.93
C ALA A 41 2.63 -13.87 2.66
N SER A 42 2.81 -14.32 1.41
CA SER A 42 2.59 -15.72 1.01
C SER A 42 3.49 -16.74 1.73
N THR A 43 4.60 -16.29 2.33
CA THR A 43 5.52 -17.13 3.12
C THR A 43 4.98 -17.47 4.50
N GLY A 44 3.92 -16.80 4.97
CA GLY A 44 3.26 -17.07 6.24
C GLY A 44 2.64 -18.47 6.31
N HIS A 45 2.75 -19.09 7.49
CA HIS A 45 2.28 -20.45 7.74
C HIS A 45 0.78 -20.55 8.03
N ASP A 46 0.16 -19.44 8.42
CA ASP A 46 -1.27 -19.29 8.73
C ASP A 46 -1.77 -17.90 8.34
N HIS A 47 -3.08 -17.65 8.45
CA HIS A 47 -3.70 -16.39 8.04
C HIS A 47 -3.20 -15.18 8.82
N HIS A 48 -2.93 -15.35 10.13
CA HIS A 48 -2.37 -14.28 10.96
C HIS A 48 -0.96 -13.92 10.53
N SER A 49 -0.07 -14.89 10.39
CA SER A 49 1.31 -14.66 9.95
C SER A 49 1.36 -14.07 8.54
N ARG A 50 0.49 -14.49 7.62
CA ARG A 50 0.36 -13.87 6.28
C ARG A 50 0.03 -12.38 6.38
N LEU A 51 -0.97 -12.02 7.18
CA LEU A 51 -1.38 -10.62 7.37
C LEU A 51 -0.29 -9.80 8.09
N ARG A 52 0.36 -10.37 9.12
CA ARG A 52 1.48 -9.73 9.83
C ARG A 52 2.65 -9.44 8.91
N LEU A 53 3.04 -10.43 8.09
CA LEU A 53 4.13 -10.29 7.13
C LEU A 53 3.79 -9.25 6.06
N GLY A 54 2.56 -9.25 5.56
CA GLY A 54 2.08 -8.24 4.60
C GLY A 54 2.12 -6.81 5.15
N ILE A 55 1.53 -6.59 6.35
CA ILE A 55 1.55 -5.28 7.02
C ILE A 55 2.99 -4.84 7.28
N SER A 56 3.83 -5.73 7.80
CA SER A 56 5.22 -5.41 8.13
C SER A 56 6.04 -5.07 6.90
N ARG A 57 5.88 -5.82 5.79
CA ARG A 57 6.55 -5.53 4.52
C ARG A 57 6.12 -4.17 3.97
N PHE A 58 4.83 -3.87 3.97
CA PHE A 58 4.29 -2.59 3.49
C PHE A 58 4.88 -1.42 4.28
N VAL A 59 4.84 -1.49 5.61
CA VAL A 59 5.35 -0.43 6.49
C VAL A 59 6.86 -0.23 6.30
N ARG A 60 7.64 -1.31 6.29
CA ARG A 60 9.09 -1.25 6.05
C ARG A 60 9.43 -0.61 4.71
N GLU A 61 8.75 -1.01 3.64
CA GLU A 61 9.02 -0.50 2.29
C GLU A 61 8.65 0.99 2.18
N CYS A 62 7.58 1.42 2.84
CA CYS A 62 7.23 2.84 2.87
C CYS A 62 8.28 3.69 3.61
N PHE A 63 8.88 3.16 4.67
CA PHE A 63 9.91 3.87 5.44
C PHE A 63 11.30 3.81 4.77
N SER A 64 11.59 2.76 3.99
CA SER A 64 12.84 2.66 3.22
C SER A 64 12.84 3.60 2.01
N ARG A 65 11.66 3.84 1.42
CA ARG A 65 11.47 4.71 0.24
C ARG A 65 10.42 5.81 0.53
N PRO A 66 10.68 6.73 1.46
CA PRO A 66 9.68 7.69 1.95
C PRO A 66 9.15 8.65 0.87
N ASP A 67 9.95 8.95 -0.15
CA ASP A 67 9.52 9.79 -1.28
C ASP A 67 8.47 9.06 -2.16
N VAL A 68 8.67 7.76 -2.40
CA VAL A 68 7.71 6.92 -3.14
C VAL A 68 6.46 6.69 -2.31
N ALA A 69 6.60 6.48 -1.00
CA ALA A 69 5.46 6.33 -0.11
C ALA A 69 4.61 7.61 -0.05
N ARG A 70 5.23 8.79 0.02
CA ARG A 70 4.51 10.08 -0.07
C ARG A 70 3.78 10.22 -1.40
N LEU A 71 4.42 9.87 -2.51
CA LEU A 71 3.78 9.86 -3.83
C LEU A 71 2.52 9.00 -3.84
N LEU A 72 2.63 7.76 -3.34
CA LEU A 72 1.55 6.78 -3.33
C LEU A 72 0.39 7.16 -2.40
N ILE A 73 0.69 7.65 -1.19
CA ILE A 73 -0.28 7.79 -0.09
C ILE A 73 -0.81 9.22 0.06
N VAL A 74 0.03 10.23 -0.20
CA VAL A 74 -0.27 11.64 0.12
C VAL A 74 -0.47 12.47 -1.13
N GLU A 75 0.51 12.47 -2.04
CA GLU A 75 0.52 13.38 -3.20
C GLU A 75 -0.48 12.96 -4.30
N SER A 76 -0.82 11.68 -4.37
CA SER A 76 -1.81 11.16 -5.31
C SER A 76 -3.25 11.59 -4.98
N VAL A 77 -3.53 11.98 -3.73
CA VAL A 77 -4.88 12.26 -3.25
C VAL A 77 -5.42 13.55 -3.86
N GLY A 78 -6.53 13.46 -4.58
CA GLY A 78 -7.22 14.60 -5.17
C GLY A 78 -6.46 15.31 -6.28
N LEU A 79 -5.36 14.71 -6.79
CA LEU A 79 -4.51 15.33 -7.81
C LEU A 79 -5.24 15.50 -9.15
N SER A 80 -5.90 14.44 -9.62
CA SER A 80 -6.79 14.44 -10.79
C SER A 80 -7.72 13.23 -10.75
N GLU A 81 -8.78 13.23 -11.57
CA GLU A 81 -9.66 12.06 -11.70
C GLU A 81 -8.90 10.81 -12.19
N GLY A 82 -8.00 10.96 -13.16
CA GLY A 82 -7.20 9.86 -13.71
C GLY A 82 -6.24 9.26 -12.68
N VAL A 83 -5.60 10.09 -11.86
CA VAL A 83 -4.73 9.65 -10.76
C VAL A 83 -5.54 8.96 -9.67
N GLU A 84 -6.71 9.48 -9.34
CA GLU A 84 -7.63 8.90 -8.37
C GLU A 84 -8.13 7.49 -8.79
N VAL A 85 -8.33 7.25 -10.08
CA VAL A 85 -8.65 5.91 -10.61
C VAL A 85 -7.52 4.92 -10.31
N VAL A 86 -6.28 5.27 -10.64
CA VAL A 86 -5.11 4.41 -10.40
C VAL A 86 -4.93 4.17 -8.88
N ARG A 87 -5.02 5.23 -8.07
CA ARG A 87 -4.94 5.14 -6.61
C ARG A 87 -5.97 4.16 -6.03
N ARG A 88 -7.23 4.26 -6.46
CA ARG A 88 -8.30 3.37 -6.02
C ARG A 88 -8.09 1.92 -6.46
N GLN A 89 -7.56 1.70 -7.67
CA GLN A 89 -7.24 0.36 -8.17
C GLN A 89 -6.15 -0.30 -7.34
N LEU A 90 -5.07 0.42 -7.02
CA LEU A 90 -3.99 -0.08 -6.15
C LEU A 90 -4.51 -0.43 -4.75
N GLN A 91 -5.31 0.46 -4.14
CA GLN A 91 -5.93 0.21 -2.84
C GLN A 91 -6.91 -0.97 -2.86
N ALA A 92 -7.66 -1.15 -3.97
CA ALA A 92 -8.54 -2.29 -4.14
C ALA A 92 -7.77 -3.61 -4.19
N ARG A 93 -6.66 -3.68 -4.93
CA ARG A 93 -5.83 -4.89 -5.01
C ARG A 93 -5.34 -5.36 -3.64
N PHE A 94 -4.89 -4.45 -2.77
CA PHE A 94 -4.54 -4.80 -1.39
C PHE A 94 -5.76 -5.25 -0.58
N ALA A 95 -6.88 -4.51 -0.67
CA ALA A 95 -8.07 -4.83 0.10
C ALA A 95 -8.67 -6.18 -0.29
N ASP A 96 -8.65 -6.51 -1.58
CA ASP A 96 -9.14 -7.77 -2.12
C ASP A 96 -8.27 -8.95 -1.66
N ALA A 97 -6.94 -8.78 -1.60
CA ALA A 97 -6.03 -9.78 -1.07
C ALA A 97 -6.28 -10.05 0.42
N VAL A 98 -6.46 -9.00 1.23
CA VAL A 98 -6.82 -9.16 2.65
C VAL A 98 -8.20 -9.82 2.78
N ALA A 99 -9.18 -9.42 1.98
CA ALA A 99 -10.51 -10.02 2.01
C ALA A 99 -10.49 -11.51 1.64
N GLU A 100 -9.61 -11.93 0.74
CA GLU A 100 -9.44 -13.36 0.41
C GLU A 100 -8.85 -14.15 1.58
N GLU A 101 -7.82 -13.62 2.23
CA GLU A 101 -7.27 -14.24 3.45
C GLU A 101 -8.33 -14.39 4.54
N VAL A 102 -9.17 -13.37 4.76
CA VAL A 102 -10.30 -13.46 5.70
C VAL A 102 -11.28 -14.56 5.28
N ARG A 103 -11.71 -14.60 4.01
CA ARG A 103 -12.65 -15.63 3.51
C ARG A 103 -12.15 -17.05 3.78
N HIS A 104 -10.85 -17.29 3.61
CA HIS A 104 -10.26 -18.59 3.90
C HIS A 104 -10.22 -18.89 5.41
N ALA A 105 -9.90 -17.88 6.22
CA ALA A 105 -9.73 -18.05 7.67
C ALA A 105 -11.06 -18.20 8.43
N MET A 106 -12.14 -17.58 7.97
CA MET A 106 -13.44 -17.48 8.66
C MET A 106 -14.03 -18.82 9.13
N THR A 107 -13.71 -19.92 8.46
CA THR A 107 -14.24 -21.25 8.78
C THR A 107 -13.49 -21.95 9.91
N HIS A 108 -12.27 -21.50 10.23
CA HIS A 108 -11.37 -22.18 11.18
C HIS A 108 -10.74 -21.23 12.22
N ASP A 109 -11.03 -19.94 12.16
CA ASP A 109 -10.43 -18.93 13.03
C ASP A 109 -11.49 -18.01 13.64
N ALA A 110 -11.55 -18.02 14.98
CA ALA A 110 -12.52 -17.25 15.75
C ALA A 110 -12.34 -15.73 15.61
N PHE A 111 -11.12 -15.24 15.32
CA PHE A 111 -10.89 -13.83 15.07
C PHE A 111 -11.56 -13.39 13.77
N TYR A 112 -11.57 -14.23 12.73
CA TYR A 112 -12.12 -13.86 11.43
C TYR A 112 -13.61 -14.18 11.27
N ALA A 113 -14.15 -15.13 12.04
CA ALA A 113 -15.48 -15.71 11.86
C ALA A 113 -16.66 -14.71 11.76
N ASP A 114 -16.57 -13.55 12.41
CA ASP A 114 -17.65 -12.56 12.46
C ASP A 114 -17.45 -11.32 11.55
N LYS A 115 -16.39 -11.32 10.75
CA LYS A 115 -15.99 -10.15 9.94
C LYS A 115 -16.58 -10.23 8.55
N ASP A 116 -17.10 -9.11 8.05
CA ASP A 116 -17.31 -8.97 6.61
C ASP A 116 -15.93 -8.83 5.92
N PRO A 117 -15.55 -9.74 5.00
CA PRO A 117 -14.22 -9.72 4.41
C PRO A 117 -13.90 -8.44 3.64
N ALA A 118 -14.88 -7.87 2.93
CA ALA A 118 -14.67 -6.68 2.12
C ALA A 118 -14.49 -5.43 3.01
N VAL A 119 -15.30 -5.31 4.06
CA VAL A 119 -15.17 -4.23 5.05
C VAL A 119 -13.86 -4.35 5.80
N PHE A 120 -13.48 -5.56 6.23
CA PHE A 120 -12.23 -5.78 6.93
C PHE A 120 -11.01 -5.43 6.05
N GLY A 121 -10.98 -5.91 4.81
CA GLY A 121 -9.90 -5.60 3.87
C GLY A 121 -9.73 -4.09 3.64
N ARG A 122 -10.84 -3.36 3.45
CA ARG A 122 -10.82 -1.90 3.33
C ARG A 122 -10.34 -1.21 4.61
N ALA A 123 -10.78 -1.67 5.77
CA ALA A 123 -10.41 -1.09 7.07
C ALA A 123 -8.91 -1.25 7.34
N VAL A 124 -8.35 -2.44 7.10
CA VAL A 124 -6.90 -2.70 7.23
C VAL A 124 -6.11 -1.77 6.30
N VAL A 125 -6.44 -1.76 5.01
CA VAL A 125 -5.70 -0.96 4.02
C VAL A 125 -5.79 0.54 4.34
N GLY A 126 -6.96 1.03 4.70
CA GLY A 126 -7.17 2.42 5.09
C GLY A 126 -6.36 2.81 6.33
N ALA A 127 -6.47 2.04 7.41
CA ALA A 127 -5.79 2.33 8.67
C ALA A 127 -4.27 2.24 8.55
N VAL A 128 -3.75 1.22 7.86
CA VAL A 128 -2.31 1.06 7.65
C VAL A 128 -1.77 2.20 6.77
N SER A 129 -2.45 2.55 5.67
CA SER A 129 -2.03 3.63 4.79
C SER A 129 -2.04 4.99 5.51
N ASP A 130 -3.09 5.28 6.28
CA ASP A 130 -3.21 6.52 7.05
C ASP A 130 -2.11 6.64 8.12
N ALA A 131 -1.91 5.59 8.92
CA ALA A 131 -0.87 5.58 9.95
C ALA A 131 0.53 5.77 9.35
N VAL A 132 0.84 5.08 8.26
CA VAL A 132 2.12 5.26 7.54
C VAL A 132 2.24 6.70 7.02
N GLY A 133 1.22 7.22 6.33
CA GLY A 133 1.23 8.60 5.82
C GLY A 133 1.46 9.65 6.92
N TYR A 134 0.82 9.46 8.08
CA TYR A 134 1.00 10.30 9.25
C TYR A 134 2.44 10.23 9.78
N PHE A 135 2.96 9.05 10.08
CA PHE A 135 4.29 8.90 10.70
C PHE A 135 5.47 9.19 9.75
N LEU A 136 5.25 9.17 8.43
CA LEU A 136 6.22 9.69 7.45
C LEU A 136 6.39 11.22 7.50
N THR A 137 5.38 11.93 8.02
CA THR A 137 5.37 13.40 8.13
C THR A 137 5.53 13.90 9.58
N HIS A 138 5.25 13.05 10.56
CA HIS A 138 5.37 13.32 11.99
C HIS A 138 6.25 12.27 12.67
N PRO A 139 7.60 12.40 12.58
CA PRO A 139 8.51 11.41 13.13
C PRO A 139 8.33 11.25 14.64
N GLY A 140 8.27 10.00 15.09
CA GLY A 140 8.05 9.65 16.50
C GLY A 140 7.96 8.15 16.77
N VAL A 141 7.90 7.34 15.70
CA VAL A 141 7.89 5.88 15.74
C VAL A 141 8.70 5.37 14.54
N ASP A 142 9.51 4.33 14.74
CA ASP A 142 10.21 3.64 13.66
C ASP A 142 9.30 2.61 12.96
N SER A 143 9.74 2.10 11.81
CA SER A 143 8.96 1.17 10.98
C SER A 143 8.59 -0.13 11.70
N GLU A 144 9.49 -0.68 12.52
CA GLU A 144 9.25 -1.95 13.23
C GLU A 144 8.24 -1.75 14.36
N SER A 145 8.39 -0.68 15.13
CA SER A 145 7.46 -0.29 16.17
C SER A 145 6.04 -0.03 15.62
N LEU A 146 5.94 0.65 14.46
CA LEU A 146 4.67 0.89 13.78
C LEU A 146 4.03 -0.41 13.28
N ALA A 147 4.80 -1.23 12.56
CA ALA A 147 4.34 -2.50 12.03
C ALA A 147 3.84 -3.43 13.13
N SER A 148 4.61 -3.56 14.22
CA SER A 148 4.23 -4.35 15.39
C SER A 148 2.90 -3.89 16.00
N SER A 149 2.74 -2.57 16.16
CA SER A 149 1.50 -1.98 16.71
C SER A 149 0.29 -2.24 15.82
N LEU A 150 0.43 -2.10 14.50
CA LEU A 150 -0.64 -2.39 13.54
C LEU A 150 -0.97 -3.89 13.49
N CYS A 151 0.04 -4.76 13.58
CA CYS A 151 -0.16 -6.20 13.61
C CYS A 151 -0.96 -6.66 14.83
N VAL A 152 -0.76 -6.06 16.00
CA VAL A 152 -1.56 -6.36 17.22
C VAL A 152 -3.05 -6.04 17.01
N ILE A 153 -3.37 -5.02 16.21
CA ILE A 153 -4.76 -4.62 15.94
C ILE A 153 -5.42 -5.54 14.92
N PHE A 154 -4.72 -5.86 13.83
CA PHE A 154 -5.33 -6.49 12.65
C PHE A 154 -5.00 -7.97 12.48
N ALA A 155 -3.99 -8.49 13.15
CA ALA A 155 -3.56 -9.89 13.07
C ALA A 155 -3.05 -10.40 14.45
N PRO A 156 -3.97 -10.47 15.45
CA PRO A 156 -3.64 -10.82 16.83
C PRO A 156 -3.30 -12.30 17.06
#